data_AF-A0A0B1TMP6-F1
#
_entry.id   AF-A0A0B1TMP6-F1
#
_cell.length_a   1.000
_cell.length_b   1.000
_cell.length_c   1.000
_cell.angle_alpha   90.00
_cell.angle_beta   90.00
_cell.angle_gamma   90.00
#
_symmetry.space_group_name_H-M   'P 1'
#
loop_
_entity.id
_entity.type
_entity.pdbx_description
1 polymer ?
#
loop_
_entity_poly.entity_id
_entity_poly.type
_entity_poly.pdbx_seq_one_letter_code
_entity_poly.pdbx_strand_id
1 'polypeptide(L)' 'MIKHTHEAKTNPVNKCRYKLMAQTKRMYKTDGLNSLKYEVVKFEMLQLYTHIVVDLLEKEEHQAIKQALRC' A
#
# COMPACT_ATOMS: atom_id res chain seq x y z
N MET A 1 -17.74 -8.74 -1.26
CA MET A 1 -16.66 -8.06 -1.98
C MET A 1 -17.04 -7.99 -3.45
N ILE A 2 -16.90 -6.81 -4.06
CA ILE A 2 -17.04 -6.65 -5.51
C ILE A 2 -15.87 -7.43 -6.13
N LYS A 3 -16.18 -8.48 -6.89
CA LYS A 3 -15.14 -9.34 -7.48
C LYS A 3 -14.47 -8.61 -8.63
N HIS A 4 -13.15 -8.55 -8.62
CA HIS A 4 -12.40 -8.09 -9.78
C HIS A 4 -12.20 -9.25 -10.77
N THR A 5 -12.08 -8.93 -12.06
CA THR A 5 -11.95 -9.91 -13.16
C THR A 5 -10.79 -10.91 -12.98
N HIS A 6 -9.75 -10.54 -12.23
CA HIS A 6 -8.59 -11.40 -11.95
C HIS A 6 -8.76 -12.30 -10.70
N GLU A 7 -9.84 -12.15 -9.93
CA GLU A 7 -10.06 -12.84 -8.66
C GLU A 7 -10.81 -14.17 -8.79
N ALA A 8 -10.75 -14.85 -9.95
CA ALA A 8 -11.45 -16.12 -10.17
C ALA A 8 -11.05 -17.25 -9.18
N LYS A 9 -9.96 -17.10 -8.42
CA LYS A 9 -9.50 -18.01 -7.36
C LYS A 9 -9.37 -17.26 -6.03
N THR A 10 -10.45 -17.12 -5.28
CA THR A 10 -10.43 -16.39 -3.99
C THR A 10 -9.86 -17.22 -2.83
N ASN A 11 -9.00 -16.60 -2.02
CA ASN A 11 -8.46 -17.03 -0.71
C ASN A 11 -7.43 -18.19 -0.65
N PRO A 12 -6.29 -18.11 -1.38
CA PRO A 12 -5.19 -19.07 -1.21
C PRO A 12 -4.48 -18.90 0.15
N VAL A 13 -3.81 -19.96 0.62
CA VAL A 13 -2.98 -19.90 1.84
C VAL A 13 -1.86 -18.88 1.67
N ASN A 14 -1.81 -17.88 2.56
CA ASN A 14 -0.74 -16.88 2.58
C ASN A 14 0.56 -17.46 3.15
N LYS A 15 1.49 -17.85 2.27
CA LYS A 15 2.81 -18.39 2.63
C LYS A 15 3.68 -17.41 3.44
N CYS A 16 3.42 -16.11 3.35
CA CYS A 16 4.17 -15.06 4.04
C CYS A 16 3.69 -14.73 5.45
N ARG A 17 2.58 -15.33 5.92
CA ARG A 17 1.82 -14.84 7.09
C ARG A 17 2.69 -14.48 8.29
N TYR A 18 3.56 -15.40 8.72
CA TYR A 18 4.42 -15.18 9.89
C TYR A 18 5.57 -14.20 9.62
N LYS A 19 6.09 -14.16 8.39
CA LYS A 19 7.14 -13.22 7.99
C LYS A 19 6.64 -11.78 8.04
N LEU A 20 5.45 -11.52 7.47
CA LEU A 20 4.82 -10.20 7.52
C LEU A 20 4.56 -9.77 8.97
N MET A 21 4.02 -10.66 9.81
CA MET A 21 3.80 -10.35 11.23
C MET A 21 5.09 -9.96 11.96
N ALA A 22 6.20 -10.64 11.70
CA ALA A 22 7.50 -10.32 12.29
C ALA A 22 8.05 -8.98 11.78
N GLN A 23 7.89 -8.67 10.49
CA GLN A 23 8.31 -7.41 9.89
C GLN A 23 7.52 -6.23 10.42
N THR A 24 6.19 -6.35 10.51
CA THR A 24 5.33 -5.30 11.07
C THR A 24 5.76 -4.92 12.48
N LYS A 25 6.05 -5.90 13.36
CA LYS A 25 6.54 -5.63 14.72
C LYS A 25 7.84 -4.81 14.75
N ARG A 26 8.69 -4.94 13.73
CA ARG A 26 9.95 -4.19 13.62
C ARG A 26 9.74 -2.79 13.04
N MET A 27 8.87 -2.66 12.04
CA MET A 27 8.80 -1.46 11.20
C MET A 27 7.72 -0.46 11.63
N TYR A 28 6.68 -0.87 12.37
CA TYR A 28 5.50 -0.03 12.60
C TYR A 28 5.77 1.33 13.28
N LYS A 29 6.91 1.50 13.96
CA LYS A 29 7.29 2.77 14.60
C LYS A 29 8.00 3.73 13.64
N THR A 30 8.61 3.21 12.59
CA THR A 30 9.47 3.96 11.67
C THR A 30 8.87 4.08 10.27
N ASP A 31 7.94 3.20 9.93
CA ASP A 31 7.26 3.13 8.64
C ASP A 31 5.76 3.31 8.85
N GLY A 32 5.24 4.48 8.43
CA GLY A 32 3.86 4.89 8.64
C GLY A 32 3.64 6.37 8.36
N LEU A 33 2.76 7.02 9.12
CA LEU A 33 2.44 8.45 8.93
C LEU A 33 3.64 9.38 9.11
N ASN A 34 4.62 8.99 9.93
CA ASN A 34 5.83 9.76 10.18
C ASN A 34 6.84 9.74 9.01
N SER A 35 6.72 8.77 8.09
CA SER A 35 7.61 8.60 6.94
C SER A 35 6.91 8.78 5.60
N LEU A 36 5.62 9.09 5.60
CA LEU A 36 4.80 9.19 4.39
C LEU A 36 5.21 10.40 3.54
N LYS A 37 5.56 10.14 2.27
CA LYS A 37 5.84 11.16 1.26
C LYS A 37 4.87 11.00 0.08
N TYR A 38 4.29 12.11 -0.35
CA TYR A 38 3.43 12.18 -1.53
C TYR A 38 3.26 13.64 -1.95
N GLU A 39 2.86 13.86 -3.20
CA GLU A 39 2.50 15.18 -3.72
C GLU A 39 1.05 15.18 -4.19
N VAL A 40 0.29 16.23 -3.87
CA VAL A 40 -1.08 16.37 -4.37
C VAL A 40 -1.05 16.93 -5.79
N VAL A 41 -1.49 16.12 -6.75
CA VAL A 41 -1.55 16.46 -8.19
C VAL A 41 -2.85 17.18 -8.53
N LYS A 42 -3.96 16.74 -7.92
CA LYS A 42 -5.29 17.31 -8.18
C LYS A 42 -6.17 17.23 -6.95
N PHE A 43 -6.96 18.27 -6.71
CA PHE A 43 -7.91 18.35 -5.60
C PHE A 43 -9.26 18.85 -6.11
N GLU A 44 -10.31 18.03 -6.00
CA GLU A 44 -11.65 18.37 -6.49
C GLU A 44 -12.71 18.01 -5.44
N MET A 45 -13.61 18.95 -5.16
CA MET A 45 -14.79 18.70 -4.34
C MET A 45 -15.98 18.39 -5.25
N LEU A 46 -16.40 17.13 -5.27
CA LEU A 46 -17.54 16.64 -6.03
C LEU A 46 -18.75 16.46 -5.10
N GLN A 47 -19.94 16.37 -5.68
CA GLN A 47 -21.19 16.39 -4.90
C GLN A 47 -21.27 15.30 -3.81
N LEU A 48 -20.65 14.14 -4.04
CA LEU A 48 -20.72 12.99 -3.14
C LEU A 48 -19.39 12.63 -2.47
N TYR A 49 -18.27 13.25 -2.87
CA TYR A 49 -16.94 12.95 -2.34
C TYR A 49 -15.92 14.02 -2.71
N THR A 50 -14.79 14.05 -2.00
CA THR A 50 -13.61 14.82 -2.41
C THR A 50 -12.62 13.89 -3.11
N HIS A 51 -12.22 14.27 -4.31
CA HIS A 51 -11.25 13.53 -5.12
C HIS A 51 -9.87 14.17 -4.95
N ILE A 52 -8.94 13.41 -4.37
CA ILE A 52 -7.54 13.83 -4.19
C ILE A 52 -6.68 12.86 -5.00
N VAL A 53 -6.09 13.37 -6.09
CA VAL A 53 -5.11 12.63 -6.89
C VAL A 53 -3.74 12.96 -6.36
N VAL A 54 -2.94 11.94 -6.04
CA VAL A 54 -1.60 12.09 -5.49
C VAL A 54 -0.55 11.35 -6.31
N ASP A 55 0.66 11.88 -6.37
CA ASP A 55 1.86 11.15 -6.77
C ASP A 55 2.51 10.56 -5.51
N LEU A 56 2.73 9.25 -5.52
CA LEU A 56 3.35 8.49 -4.42
C LEU A 56 4.87 8.38 -4.56
N LEU A 57 5.47 9.00 -5.58
CA LEU A 57 6.91 8.98 -5.83
C LEU A 57 7.45 7.54 -6.01
N GLU A 58 6.66 6.66 -6.63
CA GLU A 58 6.94 5.21 -6.68
C GLU A 58 8.33 4.87 -7.26
N LYS A 59 8.85 5.68 -8.19
CA LYS A 59 10.16 5.45 -8.81
C LYS A 59 11.29 5.38 -7.79
N GLU A 60 11.19 6.14 -6.71
CA GLU A 60 12.21 6.26 -5.67
C GLU A 60 11.93 5.30 -4.50
N GLU A 61 10.66 5.13 -4.11
CA GLU A 61 10.27 4.42 -2.89
C GLU A 61 10.00 2.91 -3.10
N HIS A 62 9.62 2.48 -4.31
CA HIS A 62 9.11 1.10 -4.54
C HIS A 62 10.17 0.00 -4.39
N GLN A 63 11.43 0.30 -4.66
CA GLN A 63 12.50 -0.72 -4.60
C GLN A 63 12.75 -1.19 -3.16
N ALA A 64 12.73 -0.27 -2.20
CA ALA A 64 12.94 -0.58 -0.79
C ALA A 64 11.80 -1.47 -0.24
N ILE A 65 10.55 -1.14 -0.58
CA ILE A 65 9.36 -1.91 -0.16
C ILE A 65 9.40 -3.33 -0.73
N LYS A 66 9.73 -3.49 -2.01
CA LYS A 66 9.85 -4.83 -2.65
C LYS A 66 10.91 -5.70 -1.97
N GLN A 67 12.05 -5.12 -1.60
CA GLN A 67 13.10 -5.85 -0.89
C GLN A 67 12.67 -6.21 0.53
N ALA A 68 12.07 -5.26 1.25
CA ALA A 68 11.61 -5.45 2.62
C ALA A 68 10.51 -6.53 2.70
N LEU A 69 9.54 -6.52 1.79
CA LEU A 69 8.37 -7.42 1.80
C LEU A 69 8.56 -8.69 0.98
N ARG A 70 9.78 -8.99 0.51
CA ARG A 70 10.03 -10.16 -0.33
C ARG A 70 9.65 -11.44 0.42
N CYS A 71 8.70 -12.16 -0.12
CA CYS A 71 8.55 -13.60 0.05
C CYS A 71 8.80 -14.27 -1.30
#